data_AF-A0A5J4PE37-F1
#
_entry.id   AF-A0A5J4PE37-F1
#
_cell.length_a   1.000
_cell.length_b   1.000
_cell.length_c   1.000
_cell.angle_alpha   90.00
_cell.angle_beta   90.00
_cell.angle_gamma   90.00
#
_symmetry.space_group_name_H-M   'P 1'
#
loop_
_entity.id
_entity.type
_entity.pdbx_description
1 polymer ?
#
loop_
_entity_poly.entity_id
_entity_poly.type
_entity_poly.pdbx_seq_one_letter_code
_entity_poly.pdbx_strand_id
1 'polypeptide(L)'
;PQGAKNEVLQIICATLLTAEEVTIHNIPDILDVNNLIRLMADIGVRVSKKGVETYSFKAENLDVKHLESDEFLEQCTGFRGSIMLVGPLMARFGKATIAKPGGDKIGRRRLDTHFTGIQKLGAEFSYEERREAYNISADKLTGTYILLDEASVTGTANILMAAVLAKGTTTIYNAACEPYLQQLCKMLNRMGAKIQGIASNLLTVEGVDALHGTEHTVLPDMIETGSF
;
A
#
# COMPACT_ATOMS: atom_id res chain seq x y z
N PRO A 1 16.48 -18.79 -0.74
CA PRO A 1 15.02 -18.76 -0.49
C PRO A 1 14.47 -17.48 -1.12
N GLN A 2 13.38 -17.59 -1.90
CA GLN A 2 12.83 -16.44 -2.62
C GLN A 2 12.22 -15.42 -1.65
N GLY A 3 12.06 -14.18 -2.09
CA GLY A 3 11.41 -13.14 -1.29
C GLY A 3 9.95 -13.45 -0.97
N ALA A 4 9.50 -13.02 0.21
CA ALA A 4 8.14 -13.23 0.67
C ALA A 4 7.12 -12.46 -0.16
N LYS A 5 6.18 -13.16 -0.82
CA LYS A 5 5.15 -12.52 -1.65
C LYS A 5 4.39 -11.41 -0.90
N ASN A 6 3.96 -11.71 0.33
CA ASN A 6 3.13 -10.79 1.11
C ASN A 6 3.87 -9.52 1.54
N GLU A 7 5.20 -9.55 1.63
CA GLU A 7 6.05 -8.39 1.86
C GLU A 7 6.18 -7.56 0.58
N VAL A 8 6.55 -8.21 -0.52
CA VAL A 8 6.81 -7.57 -1.82
C VAL A 8 5.65 -6.71 -2.27
N LEU A 9 4.41 -7.21 -2.14
CA LEU A 9 3.23 -6.45 -2.54
C LEU A 9 3.09 -5.13 -1.78
N GLN A 10 3.33 -5.13 -0.47
CA GLN A 10 3.27 -3.93 0.36
C GLN A 10 4.42 -2.96 0.05
N ILE A 11 5.62 -3.52 -0.09
CA ILE A 11 6.86 -2.78 -0.37
C ILE A 11 6.82 -2.08 -1.73
N ILE A 12 6.36 -2.76 -2.78
CA ILE A 12 6.22 -2.14 -4.11
C ILE A 12 5.21 -1.00 -4.05
N CYS A 13 4.05 -1.19 -3.41
CA CYS A 13 3.07 -0.12 -3.26
C CYS A 13 3.64 1.09 -2.48
N ALA A 14 4.47 0.86 -1.46
CA ALA A 14 5.10 1.94 -0.69
C ALA A 14 6.06 2.81 -1.53
N THR A 15 6.58 2.30 -2.65
CA THR A 15 7.40 3.11 -3.57
C THR A 15 6.64 4.28 -4.18
N LEU A 16 5.30 4.20 -4.23
CA LEU A 16 4.47 5.31 -4.67
C LEU A 16 4.58 6.51 -3.75
N LEU A 17 4.98 6.36 -2.48
CA LEU A 17 5.01 7.44 -1.49
C LEU A 17 6.11 8.49 -1.70
N THR A 18 7.01 8.28 -2.66
CA THR A 18 8.06 9.25 -3.00
C THR A 18 8.20 9.40 -4.52
N ALA A 19 8.70 10.56 -4.95
CA ALA A 19 9.12 10.78 -6.34
C ALA A 19 10.55 10.31 -6.61
N GLU A 20 11.33 10.06 -5.56
CA GLU A 20 12.71 9.59 -5.65
C GLU A 20 12.78 8.10 -6.02
N GLU A 21 13.95 7.63 -6.48
CA GLU A 21 14.11 6.22 -6.85
C GLU A 21 14.18 5.35 -5.58
N VAL A 22 13.46 4.23 -5.60
CA VAL A 22 13.52 3.20 -4.56
C VAL A 22 13.94 1.89 -5.20
N THR A 23 15.00 1.26 -4.67
CA THR A 23 15.52 -0.03 -5.17
C THR A 23 15.12 -1.16 -4.24
N ILE A 24 14.49 -2.19 -4.78
CA ILE A 24 14.03 -3.36 -4.04
C ILE A 24 14.77 -4.61 -4.54
N HIS A 25 15.41 -5.31 -3.61
CA HIS A 25 16.13 -6.56 -3.85
C HIS A 25 15.33 -7.77 -3.37
N ASN A 26 15.66 -8.95 -3.90
CA ASN A 26 15.03 -10.23 -3.58
C ASN A 26 13.54 -10.26 -3.95
N ILE A 27 13.18 -9.70 -5.10
CA ILE A 27 11.80 -9.76 -5.63
C ILE A 27 11.60 -11.13 -6.32
N PRO A 28 10.62 -11.95 -5.88
CA PRO A 28 10.34 -13.25 -6.48
C PRO A 28 9.69 -13.11 -7.86
N ASP A 29 10.03 -14.00 -8.78
CA ASP A 29 9.45 -14.05 -10.13
C ASP A 29 8.14 -14.85 -10.14
N ILE A 30 7.07 -14.24 -9.62
CA ILE A 30 5.74 -14.85 -9.50
C ILE A 30 4.65 -13.97 -10.11
N LEU A 31 3.58 -14.60 -10.61
CA LEU A 31 2.53 -13.94 -11.37
C LEU A 31 1.94 -12.71 -10.67
N ASP A 32 1.57 -12.83 -9.39
CA ASP A 32 0.99 -11.73 -8.60
C ASP A 32 1.92 -10.51 -8.54
N VAL A 33 3.22 -10.73 -8.34
CA VAL A 33 4.23 -9.67 -8.23
C VAL A 33 4.48 -9.04 -9.59
N ASN A 34 4.60 -9.84 -10.64
CA ASN A 34 4.76 -9.37 -12.01
C ASN A 34 3.56 -8.55 -12.48
N ASN A 35 2.34 -8.94 -12.10
CA ASN A 35 1.13 -8.17 -12.39
C ASN A 35 1.13 -6.82 -11.66
N LEU A 36 1.55 -6.78 -10.39
CA LEU A 36 1.70 -5.52 -9.68
C LEU A 36 2.77 -4.63 -10.33
N ILE A 37 3.93 -5.17 -10.73
CA ILE A 37 4.99 -4.40 -11.40
C ILE A 37 4.48 -3.79 -12.72
N ARG A 38 3.71 -4.55 -13.51
CA ARG A 38 3.08 -4.04 -14.73
C ARG A 38 2.08 -2.93 -14.43
N LEU A 39 1.19 -3.15 -13.45
CA LEU A 39 0.22 -2.14 -13.01
C LEU A 39 0.91 -0.84 -12.57
N MET A 40 2.04 -0.94 -11.85
CA MET A 40 2.84 0.21 -11.45
C MET A 40 3.40 0.95 -12.67
N ALA A 41 3.91 0.22 -13.67
CA ALA A 41 4.38 0.82 -14.91
C ALA A 41 3.26 1.52 -15.70
N ASP A 42 2.09 0.91 -15.78
CA ASP A 42 0.91 1.42 -16.50
C ASP A 42 0.42 2.75 -15.89
N ILE A 43 0.49 2.92 -14.58
CA ILE A 43 0.16 4.21 -13.90
C ILE A 43 1.28 5.25 -13.97
N GLY A 44 2.35 4.99 -14.72
CA GLY A 44 3.44 5.93 -14.96
C GLY A 44 4.66 5.80 -14.03
N VAL A 45 4.75 4.76 -13.21
CA VAL A 45 5.97 4.49 -12.43
C VAL A 45 7.06 4.01 -13.38
N ARG A 46 8.22 4.67 -13.35
CA ARG A 46 9.37 4.15 -14.09
C ARG A 46 9.94 2.93 -13.37
N VAL A 47 9.71 1.75 -13.93
CA VAL A 47 10.27 0.49 -13.43
C VAL A 47 11.55 0.16 -14.21
N SER A 48 12.61 -0.24 -13.53
CA SER A 48 13.84 -0.74 -14.17
C SER A 48 14.35 -1.99 -13.49
N LYS A 49 14.54 -3.08 -14.25
CA LYS A 49 15.17 -4.31 -13.77
C LYS A 49 16.69 -4.10 -13.69
N LYS A 50 17.26 -4.11 -12.48
CA LYS A 50 18.70 -3.88 -12.22
C LYS A 50 19.50 -5.17 -12.05
N GLY A 51 18.82 -6.30 -11.87
CA GLY A 51 19.42 -7.63 -11.72
C GLY A 51 18.36 -8.73 -11.83
N VAL A 52 18.73 -9.98 -11.51
CA VAL A 52 17.81 -11.13 -11.60
C VAL A 52 16.57 -10.92 -10.73
N GLU A 53 16.78 -10.51 -9.47
CA GLU A 53 15.73 -10.32 -8.46
C GLU A 53 15.75 -8.89 -7.89
N THR A 54 16.21 -7.90 -8.67
CA THR A 54 16.31 -6.50 -8.23
C THR A 54 15.65 -5.57 -9.24
N TYR A 55 14.77 -4.71 -8.73
CA TYR A 55 14.06 -3.70 -9.51
C TYR A 55 14.18 -2.34 -8.81
N SER A 56 14.25 -1.27 -9.59
CA SER A 56 14.04 0.08 -9.09
C SER A 56 12.71 0.65 -9.59
N PHE A 57 12.10 1.49 -8.76
CA PHE A 57 10.81 2.13 -8.98
C PHE A 57 10.98 3.63 -8.74
N LYS A 58 10.53 4.45 -9.69
CA LYS A 58 10.56 5.91 -9.56
C LYS A 58 9.19 6.50 -9.94
N ALA A 59 8.44 6.96 -8.94
CA ALA A 59 7.08 7.47 -9.08
C ALA A 59 7.05 9.01 -9.16
N GLU A 60 7.88 9.59 -10.04
CA GLU A 60 8.02 11.03 -10.23
C GLU A 60 6.85 11.65 -11.04
N ASN A 61 6.40 10.95 -12.09
CA ASN A 61 5.45 11.44 -13.08
C ASN A 61 4.30 10.44 -13.26
N LEU A 62 3.48 10.24 -12.23
CA LEU A 62 2.32 9.36 -12.35
C LEU A 62 1.26 9.96 -13.28
N ASP A 63 0.60 9.10 -14.05
CA ASP A 63 -0.54 9.49 -14.85
C ASP A 63 -1.81 9.48 -13.99
N VAL A 64 -2.07 10.62 -13.35
CA VAL A 64 -3.26 10.79 -12.49
C VAL A 64 -4.56 10.59 -13.26
N LYS A 65 -4.59 10.88 -14.57
CA LYS A 65 -5.79 10.67 -15.39
C LYS A 65 -6.01 9.18 -15.66
N HIS A 66 -4.94 8.44 -15.87
CA HIS A 66 -5.03 6.98 -16.05
C HIS A 66 -5.56 6.29 -14.78
N LEU A 67 -5.19 6.76 -13.59
CA LEU A 67 -5.75 6.25 -12.30
C LEU A 67 -7.28 6.39 -12.19
N GLU A 68 -7.87 7.31 -12.95
CA GLU A 68 -9.32 7.52 -13.00
C GLU A 68 -9.95 6.84 -14.23
N SER A 69 -9.20 6.09 -15.03
CA SER A 69 -9.69 5.47 -16.28
C SER A 69 -10.41 4.14 -16.03
N ASP A 70 -11.29 3.76 -16.97
CA ASP A 70 -11.99 2.46 -16.92
C ASP A 70 -11.03 1.28 -17.15
N GLU A 71 -9.96 1.49 -17.94
CA GLU A 71 -8.91 0.50 -18.14
C GLU A 71 -8.20 0.15 -16.83
N PHE A 72 -7.81 1.17 -16.05
CA PHE A 72 -7.20 0.96 -14.74
C PHE A 72 -8.14 0.25 -13.75
N LEU A 73 -9.44 0.59 -13.78
CA LEU A 73 -10.45 -0.09 -12.96
C LEU A 73 -10.59 -1.58 -13.32
N GLU A 74 -10.60 -1.91 -14.61
CA GLU A 74 -10.69 -3.29 -15.09
C GLU A 74 -9.45 -4.10 -14.66
N GLN A 75 -8.25 -3.52 -14.80
CA GLN A 75 -7.01 -4.12 -14.30
C GLN A 75 -7.05 -4.38 -12.79
N CYS A 76 -7.58 -3.43 -12.01
CA CYS A 76 -7.71 -3.56 -10.56
C CYS A 76 -8.73 -4.63 -10.14
N THR A 77 -9.78 -4.84 -10.93
CA THR A 77 -10.83 -5.86 -10.67
C THR A 77 -10.26 -7.27 -10.71
N GLY A 78 -9.35 -7.54 -11.65
CA GLY A 78 -8.70 -8.85 -11.79
C GLY A 78 -7.64 -9.14 -10.72
N PHE A 79 -7.19 -8.13 -9.99
CA PHE A 79 -6.09 -8.26 -9.02
C PHE A 79 -6.47 -7.67 -7.66
N ARG A 80 -6.88 -8.51 -6.71
CA ARG A 80 -7.27 -8.09 -5.35
C ARG A 80 -6.17 -7.33 -4.60
N GLY A 81 -4.89 -7.52 -4.95
CA GLY A 81 -3.78 -6.77 -4.36
C GLY A 81 -3.78 -5.27 -4.72
N SER A 82 -4.56 -4.86 -5.72
CA SER A 82 -4.71 -3.45 -6.14
C SER A 82 -5.21 -2.53 -5.01
N ILE A 83 -5.94 -3.07 -4.02
CA ILE A 83 -6.41 -2.31 -2.86
C ILE A 83 -5.27 -1.65 -2.07
N MET A 84 -4.06 -2.22 -2.13
CA MET A 84 -2.87 -1.69 -1.47
C MET A 84 -2.36 -0.38 -2.08
N LEU A 85 -2.82 -0.01 -3.27
CA LEU A 85 -2.50 1.26 -3.91
C LEU A 85 -3.26 2.43 -3.27
N VAL A 86 -4.41 2.18 -2.64
CA VAL A 86 -5.27 3.24 -2.08
C VAL A 86 -4.52 4.08 -1.05
N GLY A 87 -3.85 3.45 -0.08
CA GLY A 87 -3.12 4.13 0.97
C GLY A 87 -2.10 5.15 0.44
N PRO A 88 -1.11 4.73 -0.38
CA PRO A 88 -0.11 5.64 -0.90
C PRO A 88 -0.66 6.64 -1.92
N LEU A 89 -1.68 6.29 -2.72
CA LEU A 89 -2.33 7.25 -3.62
C LEU A 89 -3.06 8.34 -2.84
N MET A 90 -3.80 7.96 -1.78
CA MET A 90 -4.44 8.91 -0.87
C MET A 90 -3.41 9.79 -0.14
N ALA A 91 -2.28 9.22 0.27
CA ALA A 91 -1.21 9.94 0.96
C ALA A 91 -0.62 11.06 0.09
N ARG A 92 -0.37 10.80 -1.20
CA ARG A 92 0.31 11.74 -2.11
C ARG A 92 -0.60 12.63 -2.93
N PHE A 93 -1.72 12.10 -3.38
CA PHE A 93 -2.60 12.77 -4.34
C PHE A 93 -3.95 13.15 -3.74
N GLY A 94 -4.26 12.68 -2.52
CA GLY A 94 -5.54 12.91 -1.88
C GLY A 94 -6.72 12.26 -2.62
N LYS A 95 -6.44 11.37 -3.58
CA LYS A 95 -7.45 10.75 -4.45
C LYS A 95 -7.05 9.33 -4.81
N ALA A 96 -8.04 8.45 -4.88
CA ALA A 96 -7.92 7.10 -5.40
C ALA A 96 -9.27 6.61 -5.92
N THR A 97 -9.25 5.80 -6.97
CA THR A 97 -10.44 5.16 -7.51
C THR A 97 -10.20 3.65 -7.52
N ILE A 98 -11.18 2.89 -7.04
CA ILE A 98 -11.12 1.43 -7.01
C ILE A 98 -12.40 0.84 -7.56
N ALA A 99 -12.27 -0.29 -8.27
CA ALA A 99 -13.43 -1.05 -8.68
C ALA A 99 -14.10 -1.65 -7.45
N LYS A 100 -15.42 -1.79 -7.50
CA LYS A 100 -16.17 -2.55 -6.50
C LYS A 100 -15.57 -3.96 -6.46
N PRO A 101 -15.02 -4.38 -5.32
CA PRO A 101 -14.42 -5.71 -5.21
C PRO A 101 -15.46 -6.77 -5.54
N GLY A 102 -15.19 -7.61 -6.53
CA GLY A 102 -16.08 -8.71 -6.88
C GLY A 102 -16.26 -9.69 -5.72
N GLY A 103 -17.47 -10.19 -5.52
CA GLY A 103 -17.74 -11.32 -4.62
C GLY A 103 -18.13 -10.97 -3.18
N ASP A 104 -18.77 -9.83 -2.93
CA ASP A 104 -19.32 -9.46 -1.62
C ASP A 104 -20.58 -10.30 -1.24
N LYS A 105 -20.37 -11.62 -1.14
CA LYS A 105 -21.24 -12.54 -0.40
C LYS A 105 -20.62 -12.68 0.99
N ILE A 106 -21.30 -12.11 1.98
CA ILE A 106 -21.13 -12.25 3.43
C ILE A 106 -20.12 -13.36 3.81
N GLY A 107 -18.91 -12.97 4.22
CA GLY A 107 -18.13 -13.78 5.17
C GLY A 107 -16.70 -14.19 4.83
N ARG A 108 -16.10 -13.87 3.67
CA ARG A 108 -14.68 -14.23 3.46
C ARG A 108 -13.86 -13.07 2.87
N ARG A 109 -13.21 -12.34 3.79
CA ARG A 109 -12.26 -11.22 3.58
C ARG A 109 -12.97 -9.91 3.22
N ARG A 110 -13.45 -9.21 4.25
CA ARG A 110 -14.00 -7.86 4.15
C ARG A 110 -12.87 -6.88 3.81
N LEU A 111 -13.18 -5.84 3.05
CA LEU A 111 -12.25 -4.72 2.78
C LEU A 111 -12.55 -3.50 3.65
N ASP A 112 -13.55 -3.63 4.52
CA ASP A 112 -14.03 -2.62 5.46
C ASP A 112 -12.89 -1.98 6.26
N THR A 113 -11.91 -2.78 6.72
CA THR A 113 -10.74 -2.29 7.46
C THR A 113 -9.96 -1.23 6.68
N HIS A 114 -9.78 -1.44 5.36
CA HIS A 114 -9.10 -0.48 4.50
C HIS A 114 -9.89 0.83 4.42
N PHE A 115 -11.18 0.75 4.14
CA PHE A 115 -12.03 1.92 3.93
C PHE A 115 -12.24 2.70 5.21
N THR A 116 -12.63 2.02 6.28
CA THR A 116 -12.91 2.64 7.58
C THR A 116 -11.67 3.34 8.13
N GLY A 117 -10.47 2.75 7.96
CA GLY A 117 -9.23 3.37 8.39
C GLY A 117 -8.89 4.65 7.61
N ILE A 118 -9.03 4.62 6.28
CA ILE A 118 -8.78 5.79 5.42
C ILE A 118 -9.86 6.88 5.64
N GLN A 119 -11.12 6.49 5.87
CA GLN A 119 -12.19 7.42 6.27
C GLN A 119 -11.89 8.11 7.60
N LYS A 120 -11.39 7.37 8.59
CA LYS A 120 -10.99 7.95 9.89
C LYS A 120 -9.87 8.98 9.75
N LEU A 121 -9.02 8.84 8.74
CA LEU A 121 -8.01 9.86 8.39
C LEU A 121 -8.58 11.08 7.66
N GLY A 122 -9.90 11.15 7.43
CA GLY A 122 -10.58 12.29 6.82
C GLY A 122 -10.90 12.13 5.34
N ALA A 123 -10.82 10.93 4.78
CA ALA A 123 -11.22 10.68 3.40
C ALA A 123 -12.73 10.46 3.25
N GLU A 124 -13.29 11.05 2.19
CA GLU A 124 -14.66 10.86 1.77
C GLU A 124 -14.75 9.80 0.68
N PHE A 125 -15.86 9.05 0.69
CA PHE A 125 -16.11 7.94 -0.22
C PHE A 125 -17.41 8.21 -0.96
N SER A 126 -17.36 8.12 -2.29
CA SER A 126 -18.53 8.21 -3.14
C SER A 126 -18.58 6.98 -4.04
N TYR A 127 -19.76 6.37 -4.16
CA TYR A 127 -19.96 5.22 -5.03
C TYR A 127 -20.53 5.70 -6.37
N GLU A 128 -19.88 5.32 -7.45
CA GLU A 128 -20.29 5.63 -8.82
C GLU A 128 -20.92 4.38 -9.46
N GLU A 129 -22.25 4.35 -9.46
CA GLU A 129 -23.02 3.16 -9.87
C GLU A 129 -22.75 2.72 -11.31
N ARG A 130 -22.55 3.67 -12.23
CA ARG A 130 -22.32 3.37 -13.66
C ARG A 130 -21.02 2.62 -13.93
N ARG A 131 -20.00 2.89 -13.13
CA ARG A 131 -18.66 2.30 -13.27
C ARG A 131 -18.43 1.18 -12.25
N GLU A 132 -19.42 0.93 -11.39
CA GLU A 132 -19.30 0.07 -10.22
C GLU A 132 -18.00 0.35 -9.45
N ALA A 133 -17.73 1.63 -9.15
CA ALA A 133 -16.46 2.06 -8.58
C ALA A 133 -16.66 2.91 -7.31
N TYR A 134 -15.69 2.86 -6.40
CA TYR A 134 -15.59 3.79 -5.27
C TYR A 134 -14.53 4.85 -5.60
N ASN A 135 -14.95 6.11 -5.57
CA ASN A 135 -14.07 7.27 -5.63
C ASN A 135 -13.80 7.74 -4.20
N ILE A 136 -12.52 7.80 -3.86
CA ILE A 136 -12.02 8.17 -2.54
C ILE A 136 -11.28 9.50 -2.70
N SER A 137 -11.61 10.49 -1.88
CA SER A 137 -10.94 11.79 -1.96
C SER A 137 -10.84 12.48 -0.61
N ALA A 138 -9.79 13.26 -0.41
CA ALA A 138 -9.56 14.09 0.76
C ALA A 138 -8.74 15.32 0.36
N ASP A 139 -9.09 16.50 0.87
CA ASP A 139 -8.24 17.68 0.71
C ASP A 139 -6.88 17.48 1.40
N LYS A 140 -6.92 16.94 2.63
CA LYS A 140 -5.77 16.51 3.42
C LYS A 140 -6.18 15.39 4.37
N LEU A 141 -5.33 14.37 4.47
CA LEU A 141 -5.45 13.38 5.53
C LEU A 141 -4.97 13.98 6.85
N THR A 142 -5.67 13.68 7.94
CA THR A 142 -5.34 14.12 9.30
C THR A 142 -5.20 12.92 10.22
N GLY A 143 -4.11 12.89 10.97
CA GLY A 143 -3.85 11.82 11.93
C GLY A 143 -4.90 11.78 13.03
N THR A 144 -5.25 10.56 13.44
CA THR A 144 -6.26 10.30 14.47
C THR A 144 -5.98 8.98 15.20
N TYR A 145 -6.78 8.69 16.22
CA TYR A 145 -6.81 7.36 16.84
C TYR A 145 -7.72 6.41 16.06
N ILE A 146 -7.17 5.27 15.65
CA ILE A 146 -7.85 4.23 14.89
C ILE A 146 -7.74 2.92 15.67
N LEU A 147 -8.88 2.40 16.14
CA LEU A 147 -9.01 1.01 16.56
C LEU A 147 -9.47 0.19 15.35
N LEU A 148 -8.69 -0.83 14.97
CA LEU A 148 -9.08 -1.76 13.91
C LEU A 148 -9.98 -2.87 14.47
N ASP A 149 -11.06 -3.18 13.76
CA ASP A 149 -11.99 -4.27 14.14
C ASP A 149 -11.34 -5.65 14.01
N GLU A 150 -10.41 -5.80 13.08
CA GLU A 150 -9.57 -6.98 12.89
C GLU A 150 -8.12 -6.58 12.65
N ALA A 151 -7.18 -7.42 13.10
CA ALA A 151 -5.75 -7.27 12.83
C ALA A 151 -5.42 -7.67 11.38
N SER A 152 -6.00 -6.97 10.41
CA SER A 152 -5.80 -7.21 8.98
C SER A 152 -4.42 -6.75 8.55
N VAL A 153 -3.59 -7.63 7.99
CA VAL A 153 -2.24 -7.31 7.50
C VAL A 153 -2.29 -6.22 6.43
N THR A 154 -3.07 -6.44 5.38
CA THR A 154 -3.19 -5.50 4.27
C THR A 154 -3.93 -4.24 4.68
N GLY A 155 -4.94 -4.35 5.55
CA GLY A 155 -5.66 -3.19 6.08
C GLY A 155 -4.74 -2.28 6.88
N THR A 156 -3.97 -2.86 7.81
CA THR A 156 -2.99 -2.13 8.62
C THR A 156 -1.93 -1.47 7.74
N ALA A 157 -1.37 -2.20 6.78
CA ALA A 157 -0.36 -1.67 5.86
C ALA A 157 -0.87 -0.49 5.01
N ASN A 158 -2.11 -0.58 4.52
CA ASN A 158 -2.72 0.48 3.72
C ASN A 158 -2.94 1.76 4.52
N ILE A 159 -3.46 1.63 5.75
CA ILE A 159 -3.68 2.76 6.68
C ILE A 159 -2.33 3.34 7.09
N LEU A 160 -1.34 2.50 7.38
CA LEU A 160 0.02 2.92 7.72
C LEU A 160 0.64 3.77 6.59
N MET A 161 0.55 3.31 5.34
CA MET A 161 1.06 4.08 4.18
C MET A 161 0.32 5.41 3.98
N ALA A 162 -0.97 5.48 4.30
CA ALA A 162 -1.70 6.75 4.29
C ALA A 162 -1.28 7.69 5.43
N ALA A 163 -1.10 7.13 6.62
CA ALA A 163 -0.80 7.86 7.84
C ALA A 163 0.58 8.54 7.84
N VAL A 164 1.57 7.98 7.13
CA VAL A 164 2.94 8.55 7.12
C VAL A 164 3.05 9.94 6.50
N LEU A 165 2.09 10.36 5.67
CA LEU A 165 2.01 11.72 5.13
C LEU A 165 0.77 12.50 5.65
N ALA A 166 0.00 11.92 6.56
CA ALA A 166 -1.17 12.59 7.14
C ALA A 166 -0.75 13.67 8.14
N LYS A 167 -1.47 14.78 8.23
CA LYS A 167 -1.13 15.86 9.16
C LYS A 167 -1.34 15.43 10.61
N GLY A 168 -0.29 15.46 11.42
CA GLY A 168 -0.35 15.16 12.85
C GLY A 168 -0.02 13.71 13.18
N THR A 169 -0.48 13.22 14.33
CA THR A 169 -0.17 11.87 14.81
C THR A 169 -1.33 10.93 14.60
N THR A 170 -1.06 9.79 13.97
CA THR A 170 -1.99 8.66 13.87
C THR A 170 -1.58 7.57 14.84
N THR A 171 -2.52 7.06 15.61
CA THR A 171 -2.33 5.86 16.43
C THR A 171 -3.20 4.75 15.88
N ILE A 172 -2.60 3.62 15.50
CA ILE A 172 -3.31 2.45 14.98
C ILE A 172 -3.21 1.35 16.04
N TYR A 173 -4.33 1.05 16.69
CA TYR A 173 -4.44 0.01 17.68
C TYR A 173 -5.16 -1.23 17.11
N ASN A 174 -4.81 -2.40 17.64
CA ASN A 174 -5.12 -3.71 17.05
C ASN A 174 -4.49 -3.87 15.64
N ALA A 175 -3.32 -3.26 15.45
CA ALA A 175 -2.52 -3.40 14.24
C ALA A 175 -2.01 -4.85 14.07
N ALA A 176 -1.91 -5.30 12.82
CA ALA A 176 -1.19 -6.51 12.45
C ALA A 176 0.28 -6.46 12.94
N CYS A 177 0.88 -7.61 13.26
CA CYS A 177 2.22 -7.70 13.86
C CYS A 177 3.21 -8.51 13.01
N GLU A 178 2.77 -8.99 11.85
CA GLU A 178 3.46 -9.91 10.97
C GLU A 178 4.81 -9.32 10.53
N PRO A 179 5.85 -10.16 10.32
CA PRO A 179 7.17 -9.69 9.92
C PRO A 179 7.16 -8.81 8.67
N TYR A 180 6.24 -9.07 7.73
CA TYR A 180 6.05 -8.27 6.51
C TYR A 180 5.67 -6.82 6.82
N LEU A 181 4.79 -6.60 7.81
CA LEU A 181 4.41 -5.25 8.23
C LEU A 181 5.57 -4.56 8.94
N GLN A 182 6.35 -5.30 9.72
CA GLN A 182 7.55 -4.75 10.35
C GLN A 182 8.57 -4.30 9.29
N GLN A 183 8.71 -5.03 8.19
CA GLN A 183 9.58 -4.63 7.08
C GLN A 183 9.08 -3.39 6.36
N LEU A 184 7.77 -3.29 6.11
CA LEU A 184 7.16 -2.06 5.62
C LEU A 184 7.48 -0.88 6.55
N CYS A 185 7.27 -1.02 7.87
CA CYS A 185 7.59 0.04 8.83
C CYS A 185 9.07 0.43 8.78
N LYS A 186 9.98 -0.55 8.73
CA LYS A 186 11.42 -0.32 8.66
C LYS A 186 11.82 0.39 7.37
N MET A 187 11.22 0.02 6.23
CA MET A 187 11.46 0.70 4.96
C MET A 187 10.94 2.14 5.00
N LEU A 188 9.70 2.36 5.43
CA LEU A 188 9.12 3.70 5.55
C LEU A 188 9.97 4.59 6.48
N ASN A 189 10.45 4.08 7.62
CA ASN A 189 11.37 4.83 8.48
C ASN A 189 12.70 5.18 7.81
N ARG A 190 13.26 4.28 6.97
CA ARG A 190 14.45 4.62 6.16
C ARG A 190 14.16 5.70 5.10
N MET A 191 12.93 5.75 4.59
CA MET A 191 12.45 6.81 3.70
C MET A 191 12.20 8.14 4.43
N GLY A 192 12.28 8.18 5.77
CA GLY A 192 12.07 9.40 6.56
C GLY A 192 10.76 9.45 7.36
N ALA A 193 9.95 8.38 7.34
CA ALA A 193 8.76 8.30 8.19
C ALA A 193 9.14 8.22 9.67
N LYS A 194 8.20 8.58 10.54
CA LYS A 194 8.35 8.50 12.00
C LYS A 194 7.36 7.49 12.58
N ILE A 195 7.68 6.21 12.45
CA ILE A 195 6.86 5.10 12.94
C ILE A 195 7.48 4.49 14.19
N GLN A 196 6.68 4.37 15.25
CA GLN A 196 7.00 3.74 16.52
C GLN A 196 6.05 2.57 16.84
N GLY A 197 6.43 1.70 17.78
CA GLY A 197 5.63 0.54 18.17
C GLY A 197 5.72 -0.65 17.20
N ILE A 198 6.73 -0.67 16.32
CA ILE A 198 6.96 -1.75 15.36
C ILE A 198 7.05 -3.10 16.09
N ALA A 199 6.39 -4.11 15.53
CA ALA A 199 6.23 -5.46 16.11
C ALA A 199 5.28 -5.54 17.32
N SER A 200 4.51 -4.48 17.58
CA SER A 200 3.40 -4.49 18.54
C SER A 200 2.07 -4.23 17.85
N ASN A 201 0.96 -4.46 18.57
CA ASN A 201 -0.39 -4.18 18.08
C ASN A 201 -0.78 -2.69 18.21
N LEU A 202 0.15 -1.82 18.62
CA LEU A 202 -0.03 -0.39 18.76
C LEU A 202 1.05 0.35 17.96
N LEU A 203 0.70 0.84 16.79
CA LEU A 203 1.58 1.69 15.98
C LEU A 203 1.27 3.16 16.25
N THR A 204 2.33 3.96 16.41
CA THR A 204 2.21 5.42 16.46
C THR A 204 3.01 6.01 15.29
N VAL A 205 2.34 6.83 14.48
CA VAL A 205 2.88 7.40 13.24
C VAL A 205 2.75 8.91 13.35
N GLU A 206 3.88 9.62 13.43
CA GLU A 206 3.90 11.06 13.24
C GLU A 206 4.07 11.32 11.74
N GLY A 207 3.05 11.91 11.11
CA GLY A 207 3.11 12.18 9.69
C GLY A 207 4.13 13.25 9.35
N VAL A 208 4.78 13.08 8.20
CA VAL A 208 5.86 13.93 7.69
C VAL A 208 5.45 14.58 6.37
N ASP A 209 6.13 15.67 5.99
CA ASP A 209 5.78 16.40 4.77
C ASP A 209 6.16 15.65 3.49
N ALA A 210 7.22 14.83 3.55
CA ALA A 210 7.72 14.08 2.41
C ALA A 210 8.51 12.84 2.85
N LEU A 211 8.62 11.89 1.92
CA LEU A 211 9.47 10.70 2.02
C LEU A 211 10.49 10.68 0.89
N HIS A 212 11.63 10.04 1.13
CA HIS A 212 12.78 9.99 0.25
C HIS A 212 13.01 8.59 -0.34
N GLY A 213 13.90 8.51 -1.31
CA GLY A 213 14.36 7.26 -1.91
C GLY A 213 15.09 6.40 -0.87
N THR A 214 15.10 5.09 -1.09
CA THR A 214 15.83 4.14 -0.24
C THR A 214 16.13 2.86 -1.01
N GLU A 215 16.97 2.02 -0.42
CA GLU A 215 17.06 0.61 -0.78
C GLU A 215 16.36 -0.28 0.26
N HIS A 216 15.87 -1.43 -0.18
CA HIS A 216 15.30 -2.45 0.69
C HIS A 216 15.49 -3.85 0.13
N THR A 217 15.89 -4.79 0.98
CA THR A 217 15.95 -6.21 0.64
C THR A 217 14.79 -6.93 1.30
N VAL A 218 13.96 -7.57 0.48
CA VAL A 218 12.81 -8.34 0.93
C VAL A 218 13.27 -9.57 1.71
N LEU A 219 12.61 -9.88 2.83
CA LEU A 219 12.92 -11.08 3.59
C LEU A 219 12.61 -12.37 2.82
N PRO A 220 13.35 -13.47 3.09
CA PRO A 220 12.97 -14.81 2.65
C PRO A 220 11.52 -15.17 3.01
N ASP A 221 10.85 -15.89 2.13
CA ASP A 221 9.49 -16.39 2.38
C ASP A 221 9.49 -17.42 3.52
N MET A 222 8.95 -17.02 4.67
CA MET A 222 8.89 -17.88 5.86
C MET A 222 7.89 -19.04 5.69
N ILE A 223 6.84 -18.86 4.86
CA ILE A 223 5.87 -19.92 4.58
C ILE A 223 6.53 -20.99 3.70
N GLU A 224 7.28 -20.55 2.69
CA GLU A 224 8.11 -21.46 1.89
C GLU A 224 9.15 -22.16 2.76
N THR A 225 9.89 -21.41 3.59
CA THR A 225 10.94 -21.96 4.46
C THR A 225 10.42 -23.00 5.44
N GLY A 226 9.21 -22.81 6.00
CA GLY A 226 8.60 -23.80 6.90
C GLY A 226 7.96 -25.00 6.19
N SER A 227 7.82 -24.94 4.86
CA SER A 227 7.24 -26.03 4.06
C SER A 227 8.28 -27.08 3.62
N PHE A 228 9.56 -26.72 3.60
CA PHE A 228 10.70 -27.58 3.23
C PHE A 228 11.52 -27.95 4.47
#